data_AF-A0A850SC23-F1
#
_entry.id   AF-A0A850SC23-F1
#
_cell.length_a   1.000
_cell.length_b   1.000
_cell.length_c   1.000
_cell.angle_alpha   90.00
_cell.angle_beta   90.00
_cell.angle_gamma   90.00
#
_symmetry.space_group_name_H-M   'P 1'
#
loop_
_entity.id
_entity.type
_entity.pdbx_description
1 polymer ?
#
loop_
_entity_poly.entity_id
_entity_poly.type
_entity_poly.pdbx_seq_one_letter_code
_entity_poly.pdbx_strand_id
1 'polypeptide(L)'
;MVEQASRAQFVTFLEKEGLRIDSLIEGAVELAEEVHSGLVREDGKSLFLETHTWPVAMDMVRHYKASGRSITGVEVASAILHDVMEDDERILNLYNAKSYGFDAYLRYRFGSRVHKIASELKIKPLENFPGATAEDKVRARFWDYCDLLWKADYDVKAIKLADRLNNMDFISKVAGHPKWKRYVREAEDFYLAYTMIPPKMPEYYKSMRSSYEELKSLVKVVTV
;
A
#
# COMPACT_ATOMS: atom_id res chain seq x y z
N MET A 1 -17.81 4.76 -3.48
CA MET A 1 -17.60 4.47 -2.04
C MET A 1 -16.14 4.08 -1.86
N VAL A 2 -15.44 4.54 -0.80
CA VAL A 2 -14.18 3.85 -0.41
C VAL A 2 -14.63 2.46 0.03
N GLU A 3 -13.99 1.42 -0.46
CA GLU A 3 -14.25 0.10 0.08
C GLU A 3 -13.79 0.04 1.53
N GLN A 4 -14.72 -0.31 2.41
CA GLN A 4 -14.44 -0.58 3.81
C GLN A 4 -14.77 -2.04 4.07
N ALA A 5 -13.86 -2.74 4.74
CA ALA A 5 -14.04 -4.13 5.12
C ALA A 5 -13.60 -4.33 6.56
N SER A 6 -14.44 -4.98 7.38
CA SER A 6 -14.00 -5.50 8.67
C SER A 6 -13.11 -6.74 8.47
N ARG A 7 -12.37 -7.13 9.50
CA ARG A 7 -11.62 -8.40 9.54
C ARG A 7 -12.47 -9.60 9.11
N ALA A 8 -13.70 -9.70 9.59
CA ALA A 8 -14.61 -10.80 9.25
C ALA A 8 -15.04 -10.77 7.78
N GLN A 9 -15.29 -9.58 7.23
CA GLN A 9 -15.61 -9.41 5.80
C GLN A 9 -14.41 -9.75 4.92
N PHE A 10 -13.21 -9.37 5.33
CA PHE A 10 -11.97 -9.72 4.64
C PHE A 10 -11.74 -11.22 4.58
N VAL A 11 -11.84 -11.92 5.72
CA VAL A 11 -11.73 -13.38 5.79
C VAL A 11 -12.78 -14.07 4.92
N THR A 12 -14.05 -13.64 5.04
CA THR A 12 -15.14 -14.18 4.22
C THR A 12 -14.90 -13.97 2.74
N PHE A 13 -14.31 -12.83 2.35
CA PHE A 13 -13.95 -12.54 0.97
C PHE A 13 -12.88 -13.51 0.46
N LEU A 14 -11.79 -13.72 1.20
CA LEU A 14 -10.74 -14.66 0.81
C LEU A 14 -11.28 -16.08 0.61
N GLU A 15 -12.13 -16.56 1.51
CA GLU A 15 -12.76 -17.88 1.41
C GLU A 15 -13.66 -17.99 0.18
N LYS A 16 -14.45 -16.95 -0.14
CA LYS A 16 -15.28 -16.89 -1.35
C LYS A 16 -14.46 -16.91 -2.63
N GLU A 17 -13.27 -16.29 -2.61
CA GLU A 17 -12.29 -16.35 -3.71
C GLU A 17 -11.53 -17.69 -3.77
N GLY A 18 -11.91 -18.67 -2.94
CA GLY A 18 -11.33 -20.00 -2.91
C GLY A 18 -9.94 -20.06 -2.26
N LEU A 19 -9.59 -19.07 -1.46
CA LEU A 19 -8.34 -19.07 -0.69
C LEU A 19 -8.57 -19.69 0.69
N ARG A 20 -7.68 -20.61 1.05
CA ARG A 20 -7.65 -21.16 2.40
C ARG A 20 -6.94 -20.18 3.32
N ILE A 21 -7.58 -19.85 4.43
CA ILE A 21 -6.94 -19.15 5.54
C ILE A 21 -6.00 -20.13 6.23
N ASP A 22 -4.70 -19.98 5.98
CA ASP A 22 -3.65 -20.77 6.63
C ASP A 22 -2.93 -19.94 7.71
N SER A 23 -2.00 -20.57 8.42
CA SER A 23 -1.25 -19.93 9.49
C SER A 23 -0.40 -18.73 9.02
N LEU A 24 -0.05 -18.67 7.73
CA LEU A 24 0.69 -17.54 7.17
C LEU A 24 -0.23 -16.32 7.05
N ILE A 25 -1.44 -16.50 6.51
CA ILE A 25 -2.45 -15.43 6.41
C ILE A 25 -2.94 -15.01 7.80
N GLU A 26 -3.23 -15.96 8.69
CA GLU A 26 -3.65 -15.65 10.07
C GLU A 26 -2.57 -14.84 10.80
N GLY A 27 -1.31 -15.29 10.71
CA GLY A 27 -0.20 -14.56 11.32
C GLY A 27 0.00 -13.16 10.74
N ALA A 28 -0.31 -12.96 9.45
CA ALA A 28 -0.21 -11.66 8.80
C ALA A 28 -1.32 -10.72 9.29
N VAL A 29 -2.55 -11.24 9.44
CA VAL A 29 -3.67 -10.50 10.03
C VAL A 29 -3.34 -10.08 11.46
N GLU A 30 -2.87 -11.01 12.30
CA GLU A 30 -2.49 -10.72 13.69
C GLU A 30 -1.42 -9.63 13.79
N LEU A 31 -0.37 -9.70 12.96
CA LEU A 31 0.69 -8.70 12.98
C LEU A 31 0.20 -7.33 12.49
N ALA A 32 -0.63 -7.30 11.43
CA ALA A 32 -1.22 -6.04 10.97
C ALA A 32 -2.13 -5.42 12.05
N GLU A 33 -2.91 -6.23 12.77
CA GLU A 33 -3.70 -5.77 13.91
C GLU A 33 -2.82 -5.23 15.04
N GLU A 34 -1.73 -5.94 15.38
CA GLU A 34 -0.78 -5.51 16.41
C GLU A 34 -0.16 -4.14 16.10
N VAL A 35 0.25 -3.91 14.85
CA VAL A 35 0.91 -2.66 14.44
C VAL A 35 -0.10 -1.53 14.21
N HIS A 36 -1.20 -1.81 13.49
CA HIS A 36 -2.09 -0.76 12.97
C HIS A 36 -3.39 -0.55 13.78
N SER A 37 -3.66 -1.32 14.85
CA SER A 37 -4.91 -1.17 15.62
C SER A 37 -5.06 0.23 16.21
N GLY A 38 -6.22 0.86 15.95
CA GLY A 38 -6.50 2.24 16.40
C GLY A 38 -5.75 3.33 15.63
N LEU A 39 -4.97 3.01 14.58
CA LEU A 39 -4.53 4.02 13.63
C LEU A 39 -5.72 4.53 12.82
N VAL A 40 -5.75 5.84 12.59
CA VAL A 40 -6.77 6.50 11.79
C VAL A 40 -6.17 7.09 10.52
N ARG A 41 -6.97 7.16 9.47
CA ARG A 41 -6.62 7.78 8.20
C ARG A 41 -6.62 9.31 8.31
N GLU A 42 -6.38 9.95 7.17
CA GLU A 42 -6.26 11.40 7.02
C GLU A 42 -7.53 12.20 7.37
N ASP A 43 -8.68 11.55 7.49
CA ASP A 43 -9.91 12.17 7.99
C ASP A 43 -9.99 12.23 9.53
N GLY A 44 -9.02 11.63 10.22
CA GLY A 44 -8.95 11.53 11.68
C GLY A 44 -10.01 10.61 12.31
N LYS A 45 -10.74 9.82 11.51
CA LYS A 45 -11.88 9.02 11.97
C LYS A 45 -11.90 7.59 11.43
N SER A 46 -11.60 7.42 10.16
CA SER A 46 -11.62 6.12 9.48
C SER A 46 -10.46 5.27 9.96
N LEU A 47 -10.75 4.06 10.45
CA LEU A 47 -9.72 3.14 10.91
C LEU A 47 -8.86 2.63 9.74
N PHE A 48 -7.56 2.57 9.96
CA PHE A 48 -6.58 2.25 8.92
C PHE A 48 -6.76 0.83 8.38
N LEU A 49 -6.91 -0.16 9.25
CA LEU A 49 -7.08 -1.56 8.85
C LEU A 49 -8.30 -1.74 7.91
N GLU A 50 -9.44 -1.19 8.31
CA GLU A 50 -10.72 -1.39 7.62
C GLU A 50 -10.86 -0.60 6.33
N THR A 51 -10.14 0.51 6.20
CA THR A 51 -10.23 1.39 5.02
C THR A 51 -8.99 1.35 4.13
N HIS A 52 -7.90 0.72 4.58
CA HIS A 52 -6.65 0.61 3.84
C HIS A 52 -6.16 -0.84 3.76
N THR A 53 -5.70 -1.42 4.88
CA THR A 53 -4.98 -2.71 4.85
C THR A 53 -5.80 -3.83 4.24
N TRP A 54 -7.04 -4.04 4.70
CA TRP A 54 -7.90 -5.09 4.14
C TRP A 54 -8.34 -4.77 2.71
N PRO A 55 -8.84 -3.57 2.38
CA PRO A 55 -9.19 -3.22 1.00
C PRO A 55 -8.04 -3.39 0.00
N VAL A 56 -6.80 -2.99 0.36
CA VAL A 56 -5.63 -3.16 -0.52
C VAL A 56 -5.34 -4.63 -0.79
N ALA A 57 -5.38 -5.47 0.24
CA ALA A 57 -5.23 -6.92 0.08
C ALA A 57 -6.34 -7.52 -0.78
N MET A 58 -7.59 -7.08 -0.59
CA MET A 58 -8.74 -7.54 -1.39
C MET A 58 -8.59 -7.17 -2.87
N ASP A 59 -8.19 -5.94 -3.17
CA ASP A 59 -7.94 -5.48 -4.54
C ASP A 59 -6.80 -6.24 -5.21
N MET A 60 -5.76 -6.57 -4.46
CA MET A 60 -4.66 -7.39 -4.94
C MET A 60 -5.16 -8.81 -5.30
N VAL A 61 -5.97 -9.45 -4.47
CA VAL A 61 -6.59 -10.75 -4.79
C VAL A 61 -7.46 -10.67 -6.04
N ARG A 62 -8.37 -9.68 -6.12
CA ARG A 62 -9.22 -9.47 -7.31
C ARG A 62 -8.39 -9.32 -8.57
N HIS A 63 -7.32 -8.55 -8.50
CA HIS A 63 -6.43 -8.33 -9.62
C HIS A 63 -5.76 -9.63 -10.10
N TYR A 64 -5.27 -10.48 -9.19
CA TYR A 64 -4.68 -11.77 -9.58
C TYR A 64 -5.70 -12.66 -10.27
N LYS A 65 -6.92 -12.76 -9.70
CA LYS A 65 -8.02 -13.55 -10.29
C LYS A 65 -8.40 -13.04 -11.67
N ALA A 66 -8.61 -11.73 -11.82
CA ALA A 66 -8.95 -11.11 -13.10
C ALA A 66 -7.85 -11.27 -14.15
N SER A 67 -6.58 -11.30 -13.72
CA SER A 67 -5.43 -11.48 -14.60
C SER A 67 -5.12 -12.96 -14.92
N GLY A 68 -5.94 -13.90 -14.44
CA GLY A 68 -5.71 -15.34 -14.62
C GLY A 68 -4.44 -15.85 -13.95
N ARG A 69 -3.94 -15.15 -12.92
CA ARG A 69 -2.72 -15.51 -12.20
C ARG A 69 -3.05 -16.31 -10.95
N SER A 70 -2.23 -17.33 -10.68
CA SER A 70 -2.25 -18.04 -9.41
C SER A 70 -1.82 -17.11 -8.29
N ILE A 71 -2.52 -17.19 -7.16
CA ILE A 71 -2.24 -16.44 -5.95
C ILE A 71 -2.19 -17.41 -4.78
N THR A 72 -1.21 -17.25 -3.91
CA THR A 72 -0.97 -18.08 -2.73
C THR A 72 -1.05 -17.25 -1.45
N GLY A 73 -0.91 -17.91 -0.29
CA GLY A 73 -0.85 -17.20 1.00
C GLY A 73 0.31 -16.19 1.08
N VAL A 74 1.39 -16.37 0.32
CA VAL A 74 2.55 -15.45 0.32
C VAL A 74 2.17 -14.09 -0.24
N GLU A 75 1.48 -14.06 -1.39
CA GLU A 75 1.02 -12.82 -2.02
C GLU A 75 0.00 -12.09 -1.14
N VAL A 76 -0.94 -12.83 -0.56
CA VAL A 76 -1.96 -12.28 0.34
C VAL A 76 -1.32 -11.71 1.61
N ALA A 77 -0.43 -12.46 2.26
CA ALA A 77 0.30 -12.01 3.43
C ALA A 77 1.16 -10.77 3.13
N SER A 78 1.79 -10.72 1.96
CA SER A 78 2.58 -9.55 1.53
C SER A 78 1.71 -8.31 1.35
N ALA A 79 0.50 -8.46 0.80
CA ALA A 79 -0.44 -7.35 0.66
C ALA A 79 -1.00 -6.88 2.01
N ILE A 80 -1.26 -7.80 2.95
CA ILE A 80 -1.64 -7.45 4.34
C ILE A 80 -0.52 -6.67 5.03
N LEU A 81 0.73 -7.09 4.85
CA LEU A 81 1.89 -6.57 5.57
C LEU A 81 2.64 -5.45 4.83
N HIS A 82 2.06 -4.87 3.78
CA HIS A 82 2.81 -3.95 2.91
C HIS A 82 3.34 -2.69 3.61
N ASP A 83 2.59 -2.18 4.60
CA ASP A 83 2.92 -0.96 5.35
C ASP A 83 3.51 -1.20 6.75
N VAL A 84 3.61 -2.45 7.21
CA VAL A 84 4.04 -2.75 8.59
C VAL A 84 5.49 -2.38 8.89
N MET A 85 6.27 -2.05 7.86
CA MET A 85 7.66 -1.59 8.01
C MET A 85 7.79 -0.06 8.04
N GLU A 86 6.71 0.70 7.80
CA GLU A 86 6.72 2.17 7.82
C GLU A 86 6.40 2.76 9.20
N ASP A 87 5.66 2.04 10.05
CA ASP A 87 5.18 2.53 11.35
C ASP A 87 6.21 2.37 12.49
N ASP A 88 7.33 3.10 12.38
CA ASP A 88 8.50 2.97 13.26
C ASP A 88 8.20 3.14 14.78
N GLU A 89 7.26 4.01 15.19
CA GLU A 89 6.98 4.26 16.63
C GLU A 89 6.30 3.08 17.35
N ARG A 90 5.46 2.31 16.66
CA ARG A 90 4.79 1.13 17.24
C ARG A 90 5.59 -0.13 17.05
N ILE A 91 6.36 -0.20 15.96
CA ILE A 91 7.39 -1.20 15.79
C ILE A 91 8.41 -1.06 16.94
N LEU A 92 8.77 0.16 17.39
CA LEU A 92 9.65 0.44 18.57
C LEU A 92 9.22 -0.28 19.86
N ASN A 93 7.92 -0.42 20.11
CA ASN A 93 7.45 -1.24 21.23
C ASN A 93 7.61 -2.76 20.99
N LEU A 94 7.45 -3.21 19.74
CA LEU A 94 7.78 -4.57 19.29
C LEU A 94 9.29 -4.86 19.36
N TYR A 95 10.17 -3.88 19.06
CA TYR A 95 11.64 -3.98 19.19
C TYR A 95 12.04 -4.32 20.63
N ASN A 96 11.41 -3.71 21.63
CA ASN A 96 11.70 -3.98 23.03
C ASN A 96 11.26 -5.39 23.47
N ALA A 97 10.32 -6.02 22.77
CA ALA A 97 9.81 -7.35 23.09
C ALA A 97 10.56 -8.50 22.40
N LYS A 98 11.34 -8.25 21.33
CA LYS A 98 12.00 -9.29 20.50
C LYS A 98 13.49 -9.00 20.29
N SER A 99 14.34 -9.81 20.90
CA SER A 99 15.79 -9.60 21.05
C SER A 99 16.65 -9.54 19.78
N TYR A 100 16.08 -9.75 18.58
CA TYR A 100 16.81 -9.93 17.32
C TYR A 100 16.37 -9.02 16.15
N GLY A 101 15.47 -8.05 16.40
CA GLY A 101 15.08 -7.02 15.43
C GLY A 101 13.89 -7.38 14.51
N PHE A 102 13.13 -6.38 14.07
CA PHE A 102 11.87 -6.55 13.34
C PHE A 102 12.06 -7.18 11.94
N ASP A 103 13.09 -6.80 11.20
CA ASP A 103 13.44 -7.44 9.92
C ASP A 103 13.65 -8.95 10.04
N ALA A 104 14.41 -9.36 11.06
CA ALA A 104 14.69 -10.77 11.31
C ALA A 104 13.44 -11.51 11.81
N TYR A 105 12.58 -10.84 12.59
CA TYR A 105 11.25 -11.37 12.96
C TYR A 105 10.35 -11.58 11.75
N LEU A 106 10.24 -10.58 10.87
CA LEU A 106 9.41 -10.65 9.67
C LEU A 106 9.91 -11.76 8.75
N ARG A 107 11.22 -11.86 8.55
CA ARG A 107 11.84 -12.93 7.74
C ARG A 107 11.65 -14.32 8.36
N TYR A 108 11.75 -14.46 9.68
CA TYR A 108 11.56 -15.73 10.37
C TYR A 108 10.11 -16.20 10.31
N ARG A 109 9.14 -15.31 10.59
CA ARG A 109 7.72 -15.65 10.69
C ARG A 109 7.05 -15.80 9.33
N PHE A 110 7.45 -15.01 8.34
CA PHE A 110 6.75 -14.94 7.03
C PHE A 110 7.63 -15.33 5.84
N GLY A 111 8.91 -15.63 6.07
CA GLY A 111 9.85 -16.02 5.02
C GLY A 111 10.46 -14.82 4.28
N SER A 112 11.44 -15.15 3.43
CA SER A 112 12.24 -14.14 2.71
C SER A 112 11.45 -13.37 1.66
N ARG A 113 10.45 -13.98 1.02
CA ARG A 113 9.65 -13.32 -0.04
C ARG A 113 8.79 -12.20 0.53
N VAL A 114 8.04 -12.46 1.60
CA VAL A 114 7.20 -11.46 2.28
C VAL A 114 8.08 -10.32 2.82
N HIS A 115 9.19 -10.65 3.49
CA HIS A 115 10.16 -9.66 3.97
C HIS A 115 10.71 -8.79 2.83
N LYS A 116 11.11 -9.38 1.70
CA LYS A 116 11.61 -8.64 0.53
C LYS A 116 10.56 -7.66 0.01
N ILE A 117 9.31 -8.11 -0.17
CA ILE A 117 8.22 -7.26 -0.69
C ILE A 117 7.96 -6.09 0.26
N ALA A 118 7.79 -6.34 1.55
CA ALA A 118 7.57 -5.29 2.54
C ALA A 118 8.74 -4.28 2.59
N SER A 119 9.98 -4.77 2.48
CA SER A 119 11.18 -3.93 2.47
C SER A 119 11.26 -3.04 1.22
N GLU A 120 10.85 -3.55 0.05
CA GLU A 120 10.83 -2.79 -1.20
C GLU A 120 9.71 -1.75 -1.22
N LEU A 121 8.60 -2.01 -0.52
CA LEU A 121 7.49 -1.08 -0.40
C LEU A 121 7.73 0.02 0.64
N LYS A 122 8.56 -0.22 1.66
CA LYS A 122 8.90 0.77 2.69
C LYS A 122 9.45 2.07 2.09
N ILE A 123 8.80 3.18 2.41
CA ILE A 123 9.31 4.53 2.17
C ILE A 123 10.45 4.84 3.14
N LYS A 124 11.62 5.19 2.59
CA LYS A 124 12.79 5.57 3.39
C LYS A 124 12.60 6.94 4.08
N PRO A 125 13.20 7.16 5.26
CA PRO A 125 13.18 8.46 5.95
C PRO A 125 13.75 9.60 5.08
N LEU A 126 13.20 10.82 5.21
CA LEU A 126 13.59 11.97 4.38
C LEU A 126 15.04 12.42 4.63
N GLU A 127 15.56 12.14 5.81
CA GLU A 127 16.91 12.47 6.26
C GLU A 127 17.98 11.80 5.40
N ASN A 128 17.64 10.67 4.77
CA ASN A 128 18.54 9.90 3.92
C ASN A 128 18.73 10.53 2.52
N PHE A 129 17.96 11.55 2.16
CA PHE A 129 17.96 12.10 0.80
C PHE A 129 18.59 13.50 0.73
N PRO A 130 19.35 13.79 -0.35
CA PRO A 130 19.97 15.10 -0.53
C PRO A 130 18.93 16.17 -0.90
N GLY A 131 19.22 17.42 -0.55
CA GLY A 131 18.38 18.58 -0.90
C GLY A 131 18.62 19.78 0.01
N ALA A 132 18.55 20.99 -0.56
CA ALA A 132 18.67 22.24 0.20
C ALA A 132 17.37 22.59 0.94
N THR A 133 16.23 22.16 0.41
CA THR A 133 14.89 22.36 0.97
C THR A 133 14.20 21.03 1.28
N ALA A 134 13.12 21.06 2.06
CA ALA A 134 12.30 19.88 2.34
C ALA A 134 11.66 19.34 1.05
N GLU A 135 11.25 20.23 0.15
CA GLU A 135 10.68 19.90 -1.16
C GLU A 135 11.68 19.19 -2.06
N ASP A 136 12.96 19.58 -2.03
CA ASP A 136 14.02 18.92 -2.77
C ASP A 136 14.24 17.49 -2.27
N LYS A 137 14.26 17.29 -0.94
CA LYS A 137 14.40 15.96 -0.33
C LYS A 137 13.21 15.06 -0.66
N VAL A 138 11.98 15.59 -0.58
CA VAL A 138 10.76 14.85 -0.96
C VAL A 138 10.81 14.42 -2.42
N ARG A 139 11.27 15.31 -3.31
CA ARG A 139 11.43 15.01 -4.73
C ARG A 139 12.50 13.97 -4.99
N ALA A 140 13.68 14.11 -4.36
CA ALA A 140 14.76 13.14 -4.48
C ALA A 140 14.32 11.74 -4.01
N ARG A 141 13.61 11.67 -2.88
CA ARG A 141 13.02 10.42 -2.39
C ARG A 141 12.01 9.82 -3.36
N PHE A 142 11.13 10.63 -3.94
CA PHE A 142 10.15 10.16 -4.90
C PHE A 142 10.83 9.54 -6.13
N TRP A 143 11.87 10.17 -6.68
CA TRP A 143 12.62 9.61 -7.81
C TRP A 143 13.35 8.31 -7.47
N ASP A 144 14.05 8.24 -6.32
CA ASP A 144 14.70 7.00 -5.86
C ASP A 144 13.67 5.85 -5.73
N TYR A 145 12.49 6.16 -5.20
CA TYR A 145 11.43 5.18 -5.06
C TYR A 145 10.83 4.76 -6.41
N CYS A 146 10.67 5.68 -7.36
CA CYS A 146 10.25 5.35 -8.72
C CYS A 146 11.25 4.42 -9.43
N ASP A 147 12.56 4.65 -9.25
CA ASP A 147 13.62 3.81 -9.82
C ASP A 147 13.61 2.39 -9.26
N LEU A 148 13.29 2.24 -7.97
CA LEU A 148 13.08 0.96 -7.33
C LEU A 148 11.83 0.27 -7.90
N LEU A 149 10.69 0.95 -7.90
CA LEU A 149 9.42 0.41 -8.37
C LEU A 149 9.45 0.04 -9.86
N TRP A 150 10.15 0.81 -10.69
CA TRP A 150 10.33 0.52 -12.12
C TRP A 150 10.88 -0.89 -12.37
N LYS A 151 11.76 -1.37 -11.49
CA LYS A 151 12.44 -2.67 -11.57
C LYS A 151 11.77 -3.75 -10.73
N ALA A 152 10.69 -3.41 -10.04
CA ALA A 152 10.08 -4.27 -9.06
C ALA A 152 9.37 -5.47 -9.69
N ASP A 153 9.34 -6.57 -8.94
CA ASP A 153 8.63 -7.78 -9.33
C ASP A 153 7.11 -7.52 -9.40
N TYR A 154 6.39 -8.41 -10.08
CA TYR A 154 4.94 -8.31 -10.28
C TYR A 154 4.17 -8.04 -8.98
N ASP A 155 4.49 -8.76 -7.90
CA ASP A 155 3.74 -8.69 -6.64
C ASP A 155 3.87 -7.30 -5.98
N VAL A 156 5.10 -6.77 -5.93
CA VAL A 156 5.40 -5.42 -5.41
C VAL A 156 4.65 -4.38 -6.22
N LYS A 157 4.67 -4.52 -7.55
CA LYS A 157 3.97 -3.64 -8.45
C LYS A 157 2.46 -3.68 -8.26
N ALA A 158 1.87 -4.87 -8.14
CA ALA A 158 0.43 -5.04 -7.95
C ALA A 158 -0.02 -4.44 -6.61
N ILE A 159 0.71 -4.74 -5.53
CA ILE A 159 0.44 -4.20 -4.19
C ILE A 159 0.55 -2.68 -4.21
N LYS A 160 1.61 -2.11 -4.82
CA LYS A 160 1.80 -0.66 -4.86
C LYS A 160 0.69 0.07 -5.63
N LEU A 161 0.21 -0.53 -6.71
CA LEU A 161 -0.90 0.04 -7.48
C LEU A 161 -2.23 -0.05 -6.71
N ALA A 162 -2.49 -1.17 -6.03
CA ALA A 162 -3.65 -1.30 -5.14
C ALA A 162 -3.62 -0.28 -3.99
N ASP A 163 -2.48 -0.16 -3.31
CA ASP A 163 -2.20 0.85 -2.28
C ASP A 163 -2.48 2.26 -2.81
N ARG A 164 -1.85 2.63 -3.92
CA ARG A 164 -1.99 3.98 -4.51
C ARG A 164 -3.43 4.30 -4.87
N LEU A 165 -4.17 3.35 -5.46
CA LEU A 165 -5.58 3.55 -5.81
C LEU A 165 -6.44 3.74 -4.58
N ASN A 166 -6.30 2.88 -3.56
CA ASN A 166 -7.01 3.04 -2.31
C ASN A 166 -6.74 4.42 -1.69
N ASN A 167 -5.48 4.85 -1.68
CA ASN A 167 -5.06 6.14 -1.16
C ASN A 167 -5.63 7.33 -1.96
N MET A 168 -5.67 7.25 -3.29
CA MET A 168 -6.26 8.28 -4.13
C MET A 168 -7.78 8.37 -3.94
N ASP A 169 -8.46 7.23 -3.90
CA ASP A 169 -9.91 7.14 -3.72
C ASP A 169 -10.35 7.56 -2.32
N PHE A 170 -9.53 7.28 -1.30
CA PHE A 170 -9.80 7.74 0.06
C PHE A 170 -9.65 9.25 0.14
N ILE A 171 -8.51 9.78 -0.33
CA ILE A 171 -8.20 11.19 -0.13
C ILE A 171 -9.13 12.11 -0.93
N SER A 172 -9.68 11.67 -2.07
CA SER A 172 -10.63 12.47 -2.86
C SER A 172 -11.87 12.88 -2.06
N LYS A 173 -12.20 12.12 -1.01
CA LYS A 173 -13.34 12.37 -0.12
C LYS A 173 -13.00 13.25 1.08
N VAL A 174 -11.71 13.48 1.35
CA VAL A 174 -11.25 14.35 2.42
C VAL A 174 -11.07 15.76 1.87
N ALA A 175 -12.09 16.60 2.07
CA ALA A 175 -12.18 17.93 1.46
C ALA A 175 -10.94 18.80 1.74
N GLY A 176 -10.36 19.36 0.67
CA GLY A 176 -9.25 20.32 0.75
C GLY A 176 -7.92 19.73 1.23
N HIS A 177 -7.78 18.40 1.26
CA HIS A 177 -6.59 17.79 1.85
C HIS A 177 -5.31 18.12 1.03
N PRO A 178 -4.19 18.53 1.67
CA PRO A 178 -2.96 18.92 0.97
C PRO A 178 -2.39 17.85 0.03
N LYS A 179 -2.65 16.57 0.33
CA LYS A 179 -2.21 15.42 -0.49
C LYS A 179 -2.83 15.39 -1.89
N TRP A 180 -3.93 16.09 -2.17
CA TRP A 180 -4.56 16.11 -3.51
C TRP A 180 -3.57 16.53 -4.59
N LYS A 181 -2.92 17.69 -4.43
CA LYS A 181 -1.94 18.22 -5.39
C LYS A 181 -0.76 17.28 -5.56
N ARG A 182 -0.30 16.69 -4.45
CA ARG A 182 0.81 15.72 -4.45
C ARG A 182 0.46 14.47 -5.26
N TYR A 183 -0.70 13.86 -5.02
CA TYR A 183 -1.10 12.63 -5.71
C TYR A 183 -1.40 12.85 -7.19
N VAL A 184 -1.98 14.00 -7.56
CA VAL A 184 -2.14 14.38 -8.98
C VAL A 184 -0.78 14.42 -9.67
N ARG A 185 0.20 15.10 -9.06
CA ARG A 185 1.56 15.21 -9.61
C ARG A 185 2.26 13.86 -9.69
N GLU A 186 2.25 13.06 -8.62
CA GLU A 186 2.87 11.72 -8.63
C GLU A 186 2.21 10.78 -9.65
N ALA A 187 0.90 10.92 -9.90
CA ALA A 187 0.20 10.16 -10.93
C ALA A 187 0.64 10.56 -12.35
N GLU A 188 0.79 11.87 -12.60
CA GLU A 188 1.32 12.41 -13.87
C GLU A 188 2.77 12.00 -14.11
N ASP A 189 3.60 12.15 -13.08
CA ASP A 189 5.05 11.94 -13.16
C ASP A 189 5.38 10.43 -13.26
N PHE A 190 4.56 9.53 -12.69
CA PHE A 190 4.90 8.11 -12.61
C PHE A 190 3.72 7.13 -12.75
N TYR A 191 2.71 7.18 -11.86
CA TYR A 191 1.81 6.04 -11.69
C TYR A 191 0.96 5.70 -12.92
N LEU A 192 0.60 6.69 -13.75
CA LEU A 192 -0.10 6.42 -15.02
C LEU A 192 0.77 5.58 -15.96
N ALA A 193 2.04 5.96 -16.16
CA ALA A 193 2.97 5.20 -16.98
C ALA A 193 3.35 3.86 -16.33
N TYR A 194 3.43 3.82 -14.99
CA TYR A 194 3.79 2.62 -14.23
C TYR A 194 2.85 1.44 -14.49
N THR A 195 1.56 1.69 -14.71
CA THR A 195 0.62 0.62 -15.09
C THR A 195 0.86 0.05 -16.50
N MET A 196 1.54 0.79 -17.38
CA MET A 196 1.77 0.46 -18.78
C MET A 196 3.12 -0.21 -19.06
N ILE A 197 4.06 -0.13 -18.12
CA ILE A 197 5.38 -0.76 -18.26
C ILE A 197 5.29 -2.25 -17.91
N PRO A 198 6.14 -3.13 -18.45
CA PRO A 198 6.14 -4.54 -18.07
C PRO A 198 6.39 -4.77 -16.57
N PRO A 199 5.71 -5.73 -15.91
CA PRO A 199 4.51 -6.42 -16.39
C PRO A 199 3.32 -5.43 -16.45
N LYS A 200 2.61 -5.42 -17.59
CA LYS A 200 1.52 -4.47 -17.84
C LYS A 200 0.29 -4.84 -17.01
N MET A 201 -0.39 -3.83 -16.45
CA MET A 201 -1.59 -4.01 -15.62
C MET A 201 -2.71 -3.09 -16.14
N PRO A 202 -3.34 -3.42 -17.29
CA PRO A 202 -4.30 -2.54 -17.96
C PRO A 202 -5.54 -2.23 -17.12
N GLU A 203 -6.00 -3.16 -16.29
CA GLU A 203 -7.12 -2.91 -15.36
C GLU A 203 -6.77 -1.80 -14.37
N TYR A 204 -5.56 -1.83 -13.80
CA TYR A 204 -5.10 -0.75 -12.92
C TYR A 204 -4.89 0.57 -13.66
N TYR A 205 -4.52 0.56 -14.96
CA TYR A 205 -4.45 1.81 -15.74
C TYR A 205 -5.81 2.52 -15.78
N LYS A 206 -6.88 1.77 -16.05
CA LYS A 206 -8.24 2.33 -16.14
C LYS A 206 -8.69 2.94 -14.81
N SER A 207 -8.46 2.23 -13.70
CA SER A 207 -8.78 2.75 -12.37
C SER A 207 -7.91 3.95 -12.02
N MET A 208 -6.59 3.88 -12.27
CA MET A 208 -5.64 4.97 -11.97
C MET A 208 -5.98 6.24 -12.75
N ARG A 209 -6.33 6.10 -14.03
CA ARG A 209 -6.79 7.22 -14.85
C ARG A 209 -8.05 7.86 -14.26
N SER A 210 -9.02 7.06 -13.85
CA SER A 210 -10.27 7.55 -13.27
C SER A 210 -10.03 8.31 -11.97
N SER A 211 -9.29 7.73 -11.02
CA SER A 211 -8.96 8.37 -9.73
C SER A 211 -8.10 9.63 -9.92
N TYR A 212 -7.20 9.63 -10.90
CA TYR A 212 -6.42 10.81 -11.28
C TYR A 212 -7.30 11.97 -11.77
N GLU A 213 -8.23 11.72 -12.71
CA GLU A 213 -9.10 12.77 -13.24
C GLU A 213 -10.05 13.30 -12.17
N GLU A 214 -10.55 12.43 -11.28
CA GLU A 214 -11.34 12.83 -10.11
C GLU A 214 -10.55 13.80 -9.21
N LEU A 215 -9.34 13.41 -8.77
CA LEU A 215 -8.50 14.27 -7.92
C LEU A 215 -8.10 15.57 -8.63
N LYS A 216 -7.79 15.51 -9.93
CA LYS A 216 -7.45 16.69 -10.73
C LYS A 216 -8.61 17.68 -10.78
N SER A 217 -9.84 17.19 -10.90
CA SER A 217 -11.03 18.05 -10.87
C SER A 217 -11.19 18.77 -9.53
N LEU A 218 -10.92 18.08 -8.41
CA LEU A 218 -11.00 18.63 -7.06
C LEU A 218 -9.92 19.69 -6.81
N VAL A 219 -8.69 19.49 -7.30
CA VAL A 219 -7.61 20.48 -7.20
C VAL A 219 -7.97 21.77 -7.93
N LYS A 220 -8.60 21.69 -9.11
CA LYS A 220 -9.04 22.86 -9.88
C LYS A 220 -10.09 23.67 -9.13
N VAL A 221 -11.07 23.01 -8.52
CA VAL A 221 -12.13 23.69 -7.74
C VAL A 221 -11.56 24.48 -6.57
N VAL A 222 -10.51 23.99 -5.91
CA VAL A 222 -9.88 24.67 -4.75
C VAL A 222 -8.95 25.82 -5.17
N THR A 223 -8.58 25.92 -6.45
CA THR A 223 -7.67 26.96 -6.96
C THR A 223 -8.39 28.12 -7.67
N VAL A 224 -9.72 28.06 -7.76
CA VAL A 224 -10.60 29.13 -8.27
C VAL A 224 -11.27 29.80 -7.07
#